data_AF-A0AAJ0WDG0-F1
#
_entry.id   AF-A0AAJ0WDG0-F1
#
_cell.length_a   1.000
_cell.length_b   1.000
_cell.length_c   1.000
_cell.angle_alpha   90.00
_cell.angle_beta   90.00
_cell.angle_gamma   90.00
#
_symmetry.space_group_name_H-M   'P 1'
#
loop_
_entity.id
_entity.type
_entity.pdbx_description
1 polymer ?
#
loop_
_entity_poly.entity_id
_entity_poly.type
_entity_poly.pdbx_seq_one_letter_code
_entity_poly.pdbx_strand_id
1 'polypeptide(L)'
;MNPKVDFYFDEAKKWQNEQEELREIALECQLTKTKEFEVAEEFQKKLDQDSKLDAAFKALTPGRQRAYLLRFSSPKQSKTRESRVEKAIYQILEGKGLNDDFKIK
;
A
#
# COMPACT_ATOMS: atom_id res chain seq x y z
N MET A 1 -2.18 19.74 -1.78
CA MET A 1 -0.74 20.08 -1.67
C MET A 1 -0.28 19.80 -0.25
N ASN A 2 0.92 19.27 -0.03
CA ASN A 2 1.42 18.94 1.32
C ASN A 2 2.46 20.00 1.76
N PRO A 3 2.06 21.01 2.54
CA PRO A 3 2.91 22.16 2.88
C PRO A 3 4.18 21.81 3.67
N LYS A 4 4.24 20.61 4.26
CA LYS A 4 5.43 20.14 5.00
C LYS A 4 6.62 19.81 4.11
N VAL A 5 6.41 19.63 2.81
CA VAL A 5 7.45 19.17 1.88
C VAL A 5 7.70 20.19 0.77
N ASP A 6 6.95 21.29 0.75
CA ASP A 6 7.05 22.32 -0.30
C ASP A 6 8.44 22.98 -0.31
N PHE A 7 9.06 23.17 0.86
CA PHE A 7 10.43 23.71 0.99
C PHE A 7 11.49 22.95 0.17
N TYR A 8 11.30 21.64 -0.06
CA TYR A 8 12.24 20.82 -0.83
C TYR A 8 12.25 21.20 -2.32
N PHE A 9 11.09 21.62 -2.85
CA PHE A 9 10.95 22.01 -4.26
C PHE A 9 11.40 23.45 -4.48
N ASP A 10 11.18 24.33 -3.48
CA ASP A 10 11.56 25.74 -3.56
C ASP A 10 13.09 25.95 -3.48
N GLU A 11 13.81 25.09 -2.76
CA GLU A 11 15.27 25.19 -2.58
C GLU A 11 16.09 24.42 -3.63
N ALA A 12 15.42 23.76 -4.58
CA ALA A 12 16.08 22.91 -5.58
C ALA A 12 16.90 23.74 -6.60
N LYS A 13 18.24 23.68 -6.50
CA LYS A 13 19.14 24.45 -7.38
C LYS A 13 19.30 23.91 -8.81
N LYS A 14 18.88 22.66 -9.05
CA LYS A 14 19.04 21.96 -10.33
C LYS A 14 17.78 21.17 -10.62
N TRP A 15 17.34 21.21 -11.88
CA TRP A 15 16.13 20.54 -12.37
C TRP A 15 14.81 21.00 -11.71
N GLN A 16 14.74 22.26 -11.25
CA GLN A 16 13.56 22.79 -10.55
C GLN A 16 12.33 22.81 -11.46
N ASN A 17 12.48 23.29 -12.69
CA ASN A 17 11.40 23.34 -13.67
C ASN A 17 10.90 21.92 -14.00
N GLU A 18 11.81 20.97 -14.17
CA GLU A 18 11.47 19.56 -14.42
C GLU A 18 10.78 18.92 -13.22
N GLN A 19 11.13 19.31 -11.98
CA GLN A 19 10.42 18.88 -10.77
C GLN A 19 9.00 19.45 -10.69
N GLU A 20 8.81 20.72 -11.07
CA GLU A 20 7.47 21.34 -11.15
C GLU A 20 6.60 20.63 -12.18
N GLU A 21 7.11 20.38 -13.39
CA GLU A 21 6.39 19.65 -14.43
C GLU A 21 6.03 18.22 -13.99
N LEU A 22 6.97 17.47 -13.41
CA LEU A 22 6.70 16.14 -12.87
C LEU A 22 5.66 16.17 -11.75
N ARG A 23 5.65 17.24 -10.95
CA ARG A 23 4.68 17.41 -9.85
C ARG A 23 3.28 17.70 -10.38
N GLU A 24 3.14 18.53 -11.41
CA GLU A 24 1.86 18.76 -12.09
C GLU A 24 1.33 17.46 -12.69
N ILE A 25 2.15 16.75 -13.46
CA ILE A 25 1.79 15.45 -14.06
C ILE A 25 1.37 14.43 -12.98
N ALA A 26 2.12 14.36 -11.87
CA ALA A 26 1.80 13.46 -10.77
C ALA A 26 0.47 13.84 -10.07
N LEU A 27 0.15 15.14 -10.00
CA LEU A 27 -1.13 15.62 -9.47
C LEU A 27 -2.29 15.25 -10.40
N GLU A 28 -2.08 15.35 -11.71
CA GLU A 28 -3.04 14.97 -12.74
C GLU A 28 -3.32 13.46 -12.79
N CYS A 29 -2.36 12.64 -12.37
CA CYS A 29 -2.45 11.18 -12.40
C CYS A 29 -3.48 10.57 -11.40
N GLN A 30 -4.28 11.37 -10.70
CA GLN A 30 -5.40 10.94 -9.84
C GLN A 30 -5.06 9.71 -8.98
N LEU A 31 -3.92 9.73 -8.30
CA LEU A 31 -3.46 8.61 -7.46
C LEU A 31 -4.56 8.17 -6.49
N THR A 32 -5.20 7.03 -6.77
CA THR A 32 -6.33 6.50 -6.01
C THR A 32 -5.93 6.24 -4.57
N LYS A 33 -6.70 6.66 -3.57
CA LYS A 33 -6.37 6.45 -2.15
C LYS A 33 -6.44 4.95 -1.82
N THR A 34 -5.65 4.49 -0.85
CA THR A 34 -5.71 3.08 -0.41
C THR A 34 -7.11 2.62 0.00
N LYS A 35 -7.93 3.54 0.53
CA LYS A 35 -9.34 3.29 0.90
C LYS A 35 -10.26 2.99 -0.29
N GLU A 36 -9.84 3.27 -1.52
CA GLU A 36 -10.62 3.04 -2.73
C GLU A 36 -10.41 1.62 -3.31
N PHE A 37 -9.47 0.85 -2.76
CA PHE A 37 -9.25 -0.52 -3.18
C PHE A 37 -10.21 -1.48 -2.47
N GLU A 38 -10.80 -2.39 -3.24
CA GLU A 38 -11.71 -3.40 -2.75
C GLU A 38 -11.02 -4.32 -1.74
N VAL A 39 -11.64 -4.48 -0.57
CA VAL A 39 -11.24 -5.45 0.44
C VAL A 39 -11.99 -6.74 0.15
N ALA A 40 -11.25 -7.80 -0.22
CA ALA A 40 -11.85 -9.12 -0.42
C ALA A 40 -12.54 -9.59 0.87
N GLU A 41 -13.75 -10.16 0.75
CA GLU A 41 -14.56 -10.59 1.90
C GLU A 41 -13.80 -11.54 2.84
N GLU A 42 -12.96 -12.40 2.28
CA GLU A 42 -12.19 -13.38 3.03
C GLU A 42 -11.10 -12.72 3.89
N PHE A 43 -10.54 -11.61 3.41
CA PHE A 43 -9.62 -10.81 4.20
C PHE A 43 -10.34 -10.01 5.29
N GLN A 44 -11.49 -9.40 4.96
CA GLN A 44 -12.30 -8.67 5.94
C GLN A 44 -12.69 -9.58 7.12
N LYS A 45 -13.16 -10.80 6.84
CA LYS A 45 -13.47 -11.80 7.87
C LYS A 45 -12.29 -12.08 8.81
N LYS A 46 -11.06 -12.05 8.31
CA LYS A 46 -9.86 -12.24 9.14
C LYS A 46 -9.49 -11.02 9.96
N LEU A 47 -9.70 -9.82 9.44
CA LEU A 47 -9.53 -8.58 10.20
C LEU A 47 -10.55 -8.49 11.34
N ASP A 48 -11.79 -8.90 11.09
CA ASP A 48 -12.85 -8.90 12.11
C ASP A 48 -12.61 -9.95 13.22
N GLN A 49 -11.98 -11.08 12.87
CA GLN A 49 -11.66 -12.16 13.80
C GLN A 49 -10.40 -11.87 14.65
N ASP A 50 -9.39 -11.22 14.07
CA ASP A 50 -8.11 -10.97 14.74
C ASP A 50 -7.77 -9.48 14.79
N SER A 51 -8.06 -8.88 15.95
CA SER A 51 -7.72 -7.48 16.23
C SER A 51 -6.23 -7.15 16.10
N LYS A 52 -5.31 -8.11 16.31
CA LYS A 52 -3.87 -7.88 16.14
C LYS A 52 -3.52 -7.77 14.67
N LEU A 53 -4.12 -8.61 13.83
CA LEU A 53 -3.94 -8.54 12.38
C LEU A 53 -4.46 -7.21 11.82
N ASP A 54 -5.61 -6.74 12.30
CA ASP A 54 -6.17 -5.45 11.88
C ASP A 54 -5.27 -4.28 12.27
N ALA A 55 -4.78 -4.26 13.51
CA ALA A 55 -3.84 -3.25 13.96
C ALA A 55 -2.53 -3.28 13.15
N ALA A 56 -1.97 -4.46 12.91
CA ALA A 56 -0.75 -4.63 12.14
C ALA A 56 -0.94 -4.18 10.68
N PHE A 57 -2.05 -4.55 10.05
CA PHE A 57 -2.38 -4.12 8.69
C PHE A 57 -2.53 -2.59 8.59
N LYS A 58 -3.25 -1.97 9.55
CA LYS A 58 -3.42 -0.51 9.61
C LYS A 58 -2.12 0.23 9.87
N ALA A 59 -1.15 -0.40 10.54
CA ALA A 59 0.19 0.16 10.78
C ALA A 59 1.11 0.10 9.55
N LEU A 60 0.79 -0.71 8.53
CA LEU A 60 1.55 -0.74 7.28
C LEU A 60 1.45 0.60 6.53
N THR A 61 2.48 0.93 5.73
CA THR A 61 2.43 2.11 4.87
C THR A 61 1.32 1.97 3.81
N PRO A 62 0.71 3.07 3.34
CA PRO A 62 -0.38 3.02 2.36
C PRO A 62 -0.04 2.20 1.10
N GLY A 63 1.21 2.24 0.64
CA GLY A 63 1.69 1.44 -0.49
C GLY A 63 1.71 -0.06 -0.21
N ARG A 64 2.18 -0.48 0.98
CA ARG A 64 2.15 -1.89 1.40
C ARG A 64 0.71 -2.40 1.54
N GLN A 65 -0.17 -1.60 2.14
CA GLN A 65 -1.60 -1.93 2.23
C GLN A 65 -2.22 -2.15 0.85
N ARG A 66 -1.99 -1.22 -0.10
CA ARG A 66 -2.48 -1.35 -1.49
C ARG A 66 -2.00 -2.64 -2.16
N ALA A 67 -0.72 -2.98 -2.00
CA ALA A 67 -0.18 -4.20 -2.59
C ALA A 67 -0.90 -5.46 -2.09
N TYR A 68 -1.19 -5.55 -0.79
CA TYR A 68 -1.97 -6.64 -0.20
C TYR A 68 -3.41 -6.67 -0.71
N LEU A 69 -4.11 -5.53 -0.69
CA LEU A 69 -5.49 -5.44 -1.19
C LEU A 69 -5.59 -5.89 -2.65
N LEU A 70 -4.69 -5.44 -3.53
CA LEU A 70 -4.65 -5.83 -4.93
C LEU A 70 -4.33 -7.33 -5.12
N ARG A 71 -3.41 -7.88 -4.31
CA ARG A 71 -3.06 -9.32 -4.32
C ARG A 71 -4.28 -10.18 -3.97
N PHE A 72 -5.09 -9.73 -3.01
CA PHE A 72 -6.24 -10.47 -2.50
C PHE A 72 -7.48 -10.33 -3.37
N SER A 73 -7.74 -9.16 -3.96
CA SER A 73 -8.91 -8.93 -4.81
C SER A 73 -8.75 -9.45 -6.24
N SER A 74 -7.52 -9.64 -6.72
CA SER A 74 -7.23 -10.07 -8.10
C SER A 74 -7.84 -11.44 -8.52
N PRO A 75 -7.82 -12.51 -7.70
CA PRO A 75 -8.39 -13.80 -8.09
C PRO A 75 -9.93 -13.81 -8.08
N LYS A 76 -10.53 -14.38 -9.13
CA LYS A 76 -11.99 -14.60 -9.21
C LYS A 76 -12.49 -15.71 -8.28
N GLN A 77 -11.64 -16.67 -7.93
CA GLN A 77 -12.01 -17.82 -7.11
C GLN A 77 -11.74 -17.55 -5.63
N SER A 78 -12.78 -17.66 -4.81
CA SER A 78 -12.73 -17.43 -3.36
C SER A 78 -11.62 -18.24 -2.65
N LYS A 79 -11.52 -19.55 -2.92
CA LYS A 79 -10.47 -20.43 -2.36
C LYS A 79 -9.04 -19.91 -2.60
N THR A 80 -8.82 -19.27 -3.75
CA THR A 80 -7.51 -18.69 -4.10
C THR A 80 -7.27 -17.39 -3.33
N ARG A 81 -8.31 -16.59 -3.08
CA ARG A 81 -8.22 -15.40 -2.23
C ARG A 81 -7.88 -15.79 -0.79
N GLU A 82 -8.57 -16.79 -0.23
CA GLU A 82 -8.29 -17.33 1.11
C GLU A 82 -6.84 -17.79 1.28
N SER A 83 -6.36 -18.65 0.37
CA SER A 83 -4.97 -19.14 0.37
C SER A 83 -3.94 -18.01 0.29
N ARG A 84 -4.22 -16.94 -0.46
CA ARG A 84 -3.33 -15.77 -0.53
C ARG A 84 -3.35 -14.97 0.77
N VAL A 85 -4.52 -14.78 1.38
CA VAL A 85 -4.67 -14.09 2.67
C VAL A 85 -3.91 -14.85 3.75
N GLU A 86 -4.14 -16.16 3.90
CA GLU A 86 -3.52 -16.98 4.94
C GLU A 86 -1.99 -16.93 4.88
N LYS A 87 -1.42 -17.03 3.68
CA LYS A 87 0.04 -16.95 3.49
C LYS A 87 0.62 -15.57 3.83
N ALA A 88 -0.18 -14.51 3.68
CA ALA A 88 0.24 -13.14 3.91
C ALA A 88 0.12 -12.69 5.38
N ILE A 89 -0.72 -13.36 6.19
CA ILE A 89 -0.95 -12.99 7.61
C ILE A 89 0.37 -12.84 8.36
N TYR A 90 1.28 -13.81 8.23
CA TYR A 90 2.57 -13.79 8.92
C TYR A 90 3.39 -12.53 8.58
N GLN A 91 3.47 -12.17 7.29
CA GLN A 91 4.21 -10.98 6.84
C GLN A 91 3.57 -9.68 7.34
N ILE A 92 2.23 -9.60 7.34
CA ILE A 92 1.50 -8.44 7.85
C ILE A 92 1.77 -8.26 9.34
N LEU A 93 1.75 -9.35 10.12
CA LEU A 93 2.07 -9.32 11.55
C LEU A 93 3.52 -8.89 11.83
N GLU A 94 4.47 -9.24 10.95
CA GLU A 94 5.84 -8.74 11.01
C GLU A 94 6.02 -7.30 10.48
N GLY A 95 4.95 -6.66 9.98
CA GLY A 95 5.01 -5.32 9.39
C GLY A 95 5.67 -5.26 8.01
N LYS A 96 5.86 -6.41 7.35
CA LYS A 96 6.50 -6.54 6.03
C LYS A 96 5.52 -6.31 4.89
N GLY A 97 6.04 -5.82 3.77
CA GLY A 97 5.34 -5.79 2.48
C GLY A 97 5.44 -7.11 1.71
N LEU A 98 4.62 -7.23 0.66
CA LEU A 98 4.39 -8.46 -0.12
C LEU A 98 5.63 -9.08 -0.81
N ASN A 99 6.75 -8.37 -0.84
CA ASN A 99 8.03 -8.86 -1.37
C ASN A 99 9.22 -8.34 -0.54
N ASP A 100 9.01 -7.97 0.72
CA ASP A 100 10.08 -7.36 1.54
C ASP A 100 11.10 -8.41 2.06
N ASP A 101 10.91 -9.69 1.75
CA ASP A 101 11.81 -10.79 2.14
C ASP A 101 13.11 -10.85 1.32
N PHE A 102 13.58 -9.72 0.75
CA PHE A 102 14.92 -9.64 0.17
C PHE A 102 15.96 -9.84 1.27
N LYS A 103 16.31 -11.10 1.53
CA LYS A 103 17.56 -11.46 2.20
C LYS A 103 18.67 -10.97 1.29
N ILE A 104 19.28 -9.83 1.63
CA ILE A 104 20.59 -9.45 1.10
C ILE A 104 21.50 -10.64 1.46
N LYS A 105 21.92 -11.36 0.43
CA LYS A 105 22.76 -12.55 0.56
C LYS A 105 24.22 -12.13 0.59
#